data_AF-A0A954CBS3-F1
#
_entry.id   AF-A0A954CBS3-F1
#
_cell.length_a   1.000
_cell.length_b   1.000
_cell.length_c   1.000
_cell.angle_alpha   90.00
_cell.angle_beta   90.00
_cell.angle_gamma   90.00
#
_symmetry.space_group_name_H-M   'P 1'
#
loop_
_entity.id
_entity.type
_entity.pdbx_description
1 polymer ?
#
loop_
_entity_poly.entity_id
_entity_poly.type
_entity_poly.pdbx_seq_one_letter_code
_entity_poly.pdbx_strand_id
1 'polypeptide(L)'
;ECPLFDAFLEAGEEAGQGRSDDLNAYKPEGVARLDATKRNGRRCSAAVAHLKPALSRPNLTLVTDAQVESVVIAGNRASGISYIHRGRRVTVEAEREVILSGGAINSPQLLMLSGIGPADHLRAMGIPVKLDLRGVGQNLMDHPTVVVQGRSTKAFPIHTVDRPLNKAMAGAQWLLTRSGIAASNIWEAGGLIRGNDTVPYPNLQYHFGP
;
A
#
# COMPACT_ATOMS: atom_id res chain seq x y z
N GLU A 1 -10.98 22.79 -5.73
CA GLU A 1 -10.10 22.09 -6.68
C GLU A 1 -8.77 22.83 -6.75
N CYS A 2 -7.64 22.13 -6.92
CA CYS A 2 -6.31 22.77 -6.94
C CYS A 2 -5.88 23.01 -8.39
N PRO A 3 -5.71 24.28 -8.85
CA PRO A 3 -5.34 24.59 -10.23
C PRO A 3 -3.98 24.04 -10.67
N LEU A 4 -3.13 23.64 -9.71
CA LEU A 4 -1.84 23.04 -10.01
C LEU A 4 -1.97 21.68 -10.71
N PHE A 5 -3.06 20.96 -10.46
CA PHE A 5 -3.29 19.72 -11.18
C PHE A 5 -3.62 19.96 -12.66
N ASP A 6 -4.37 21.03 -13.00
CA ASP A 6 -4.63 21.40 -14.40
C ASP A 6 -3.34 21.83 -15.09
N ALA A 7 -2.56 22.69 -14.44
CA ALA A 7 -1.25 23.11 -14.95
C ALA A 7 -0.31 21.93 -15.20
N PHE A 8 -0.34 20.89 -14.34
CA PHE A 8 0.45 19.67 -14.56
C PHE A 8 0.00 18.90 -15.81
N LEU A 9 -1.31 18.82 -16.08
CA LEU A 9 -1.81 18.15 -17.28
C LEU A 9 -1.53 18.93 -18.57
N GLU A 10 -1.57 20.26 -18.52
CA GLU A 10 -1.15 21.13 -19.62
C GLU A 10 0.34 20.96 -19.91
N ALA A 11 1.19 20.97 -18.87
CA ALA A 11 2.62 20.75 -19.01
C ALA A 11 2.95 19.37 -19.63
N GLY A 12 2.16 18.33 -19.34
CA GLY A 12 2.35 17.02 -19.97
C GLY A 12 2.09 17.03 -21.48
N GLU A 13 1.11 17.79 -21.96
CA GLU A 13 0.88 17.99 -23.40
C GLU A 13 2.01 18.80 -24.04
N GLU A 14 2.41 19.91 -23.42
CA GLU A 14 3.50 20.78 -23.91
C GLU A 14 4.84 20.04 -23.97
N ALA A 15 5.09 19.13 -23.02
CA ALA A 15 6.29 18.30 -22.99
C ALA A 15 6.25 17.12 -23.98
N GLY A 16 5.16 16.94 -24.74
CA GLY A 16 5.00 15.84 -25.69
C GLY A 16 4.73 14.48 -25.05
N GLN A 17 4.42 14.44 -23.74
CA GLN A 17 4.06 13.21 -23.03
C GLN A 17 2.59 12.81 -23.27
N GLY A 18 1.77 13.77 -23.69
CA GLY A 18 0.34 13.55 -23.97
C GLY A 18 -0.49 13.31 -22.71
N ARG A 19 -1.79 13.08 -22.92
CA ARG A 19 -2.76 12.79 -21.84
C ARG A 19 -3.36 11.40 -21.98
N SER A 20 -3.76 10.84 -20.85
CA SER A 20 -4.60 9.65 -20.80
C SER A 20 -5.96 10.00 -20.20
N ASP A 21 -7.02 9.42 -20.74
CA ASP A 21 -8.36 9.47 -20.16
C ASP A 21 -8.47 8.58 -18.91
N ASP A 22 -7.72 7.47 -18.87
CA ASP A 22 -7.70 6.52 -17.76
C ASP A 22 -6.36 5.76 -17.72
N LEU A 23 -5.56 5.99 -16.67
CA LEU A 23 -4.29 5.29 -16.45
C LEU A 23 -4.46 3.85 -15.91
N ASN A 24 -5.69 3.40 -15.66
CA ASN A 24 -6.01 2.02 -15.30
C ASN A 24 -6.59 1.23 -16.48
N ALA A 25 -6.81 1.87 -17.63
CA ALA A 25 -7.32 1.24 -18.84
C ALA A 25 -6.21 0.55 -19.67
N TYR A 26 -6.61 -0.04 -20.79
CA TYR A 26 -5.70 -0.59 -21.77
C TYR A 26 -4.81 0.51 -22.37
N LYS A 27 -3.48 0.30 -22.37
CA LYS A 27 -2.43 1.27 -22.78
C LYS A 27 -2.43 2.56 -21.95
N PRO A 28 -2.08 2.49 -20.67
CA PRO A 28 -2.08 3.65 -19.81
C PRO A 28 -0.79 4.46 -20.02
N GLU A 29 -0.82 5.41 -20.94
CA GLU A 29 0.34 6.25 -21.28
C GLU A 29 -0.04 7.73 -21.34
N GLY A 30 0.82 8.58 -20.80
CA GLY A 30 0.61 10.02 -20.68
C GLY A 30 0.29 10.46 -19.26
N VAL A 31 -0.05 11.74 -19.09
CA VAL A 31 -0.46 12.31 -17.79
C VAL A 31 -1.98 12.30 -17.62
N ALA A 32 -2.45 12.11 -16.39
CA ALA A 32 -3.87 12.10 -16.06
C ALA A 32 -4.14 12.47 -14.60
N ARG A 33 -5.42 12.68 -14.28
CA ARG A 33 -5.90 12.62 -12.89
C ARG A 33 -5.82 11.19 -12.39
N LEU A 34 -5.53 11.03 -11.11
CA LEU A 34 -5.44 9.73 -10.46
C LEU A 34 -6.68 9.46 -9.63
N ASP A 35 -7.19 8.24 -9.76
CA ASP A 35 -8.24 7.73 -8.88
C ASP A 35 -7.71 7.53 -7.45
N ALA A 36 -8.60 7.69 -6.49
CA ALA A 36 -8.30 7.46 -5.08
C ALA A 36 -9.32 6.51 -4.45
N THR A 37 -8.86 5.53 -3.68
CA THR A 37 -9.73 4.62 -2.93
C THR A 37 -10.37 5.33 -1.73
N LYS A 38 -11.42 6.12 -2.01
CA LYS A 38 -12.16 6.93 -1.04
C LYS A 38 -13.66 6.72 -1.20
N ARG A 39 -14.41 6.89 -0.10
CA ARG A 39 -15.88 6.88 -0.10
C ARG A 39 -16.38 7.92 0.89
N ASN A 40 -17.26 8.81 0.45
CA ASN A 40 -17.83 9.91 1.25
C ASN A 40 -16.75 10.72 2.00
N GLY A 41 -15.71 11.15 1.27
CA GLY A 41 -14.61 11.95 1.81
C GLY A 41 -13.70 11.24 2.81
N ARG A 42 -13.80 9.90 2.93
CA ARG A 42 -12.99 9.08 3.84
C ARG A 42 -12.18 8.05 3.06
N ARG A 43 -11.01 7.69 3.59
CA ARG A 43 -10.24 6.53 3.12
C ARG A 43 -11.12 5.27 3.17
N CYS A 44 -11.16 4.52 2.07
CA CYS A 44 -11.82 3.23 1.99
C CYS A 44 -10.75 2.13 1.90
N SER A 45 -10.30 1.60 3.03
CA SER A 45 -9.33 0.50 3.05
C SER A 45 -10.00 -0.86 2.80
N ALA A 46 -9.21 -1.89 2.50
CA ALA A 46 -9.71 -3.27 2.40
C ALA A 46 -10.45 -3.70 3.69
N ALA A 47 -9.97 -3.29 4.86
CA ALA A 47 -10.66 -3.56 6.13
C ALA A 47 -12.02 -2.87 6.23
N VAL A 48 -12.14 -1.62 5.75
CA VAL A 48 -13.42 -0.89 5.73
C VAL A 48 -14.39 -1.47 4.71
N ALA A 49 -13.89 -1.85 3.54
CA ALA A 49 -14.70 -2.33 2.42
C ALA A 49 -15.17 -3.79 2.61
N HIS A 50 -14.29 -4.67 3.10
CA HIS A 50 -14.53 -6.12 3.13
C HIS A 50 -14.66 -6.67 4.56
N LEU A 51 -13.70 -6.38 5.44
CA LEU A 51 -13.66 -7.01 6.77
C LEU A 51 -14.77 -6.48 7.69
N LYS A 52 -14.90 -5.16 7.83
CA LYS A 52 -15.83 -4.52 8.77
C LYS A 52 -17.30 -4.95 8.55
N PRO A 53 -17.82 -5.02 7.31
CA PRO A 53 -19.16 -5.55 7.08
C PRO A 53 -19.31 -7.04 7.41
N ALA A 54 -18.23 -7.83 7.30
CA ALA A 54 -18.25 -9.27 7.56
C ALA A 54 -18.12 -9.63 9.06
N LEU A 55 -17.68 -8.70 9.92
CA LEU A 55 -17.49 -8.95 11.36
C LEU A 55 -18.77 -9.30 12.12
N SER A 56 -19.96 -9.01 11.57
CA SER A 56 -21.23 -9.43 12.17
C SER A 56 -21.53 -10.92 11.98
N ARG A 57 -20.79 -11.62 11.13
CA ARG A 57 -20.99 -13.04 10.86
C ARG A 57 -20.44 -13.89 12.00
N PRO A 58 -21.19 -14.87 12.52
CA PRO A 58 -20.76 -15.66 13.69
C PRO A 58 -19.56 -16.58 13.40
N ASN A 59 -19.25 -16.83 12.13
CA ASN A 59 -18.16 -17.69 11.70
C ASN A 59 -16.84 -16.94 11.41
N LEU A 60 -16.73 -15.67 11.82
CA LEU A 60 -15.52 -14.87 11.67
C LEU A 60 -15.05 -14.35 13.04
N THR A 61 -13.80 -14.64 13.37
CA THR A 61 -13.15 -14.09 14.57
C THR A 61 -12.01 -13.17 14.15
N LEU A 62 -12.00 -11.96 14.70
CA LEU A 62 -10.90 -11.00 14.53
C LEU A 62 -10.11 -10.90 15.84
N VAL A 63 -8.82 -11.22 15.76
CA VAL A 63 -7.87 -10.99 16.86
C VAL A 63 -6.92 -9.89 16.41
N THR A 64 -6.89 -8.78 17.15
CA THR A 64 -5.97 -7.66 16.94
C THR A 64 -4.88 -7.69 18.01
N ASP A 65 -3.81 -6.91 17.82
CA ASP A 65 -2.65 -6.91 18.71
C ASP A 65 -2.11 -8.33 18.95
N ALA A 66 -1.99 -9.09 17.85
CA ALA A 66 -1.63 -10.49 17.81
C ALA A 66 -0.53 -10.71 16.77
N GLN A 67 0.73 -10.66 17.21
CA GLN A 67 1.88 -10.84 16.31
C GLN A 67 2.15 -12.34 16.14
N VAL A 68 1.97 -12.86 14.92
CA VAL A 68 2.32 -14.25 14.59
C VAL A 68 3.83 -14.42 14.61
N GLU A 69 4.30 -15.47 15.30
CA GLU A 69 5.72 -15.80 15.46
C GLU A 69 6.14 -17.00 14.61
N SER A 70 5.24 -17.97 14.42
CA SER A 70 5.51 -19.15 13.60
C SER A 70 4.24 -19.83 13.08
N VAL A 71 4.40 -20.54 11.97
CA VAL A 71 3.45 -21.54 11.47
C VAL A 71 3.76 -22.87 12.11
N VAL A 72 2.74 -23.51 12.70
CA VAL A 72 2.85 -24.86 13.25
C VAL A 72 2.75 -25.85 12.10
N ILE A 73 3.71 -26.77 12.01
CA ILE A 73 3.80 -27.74 10.92
C ILE A 73 3.81 -29.14 11.53
N ALA A 74 2.87 -29.97 11.10
CA ALA A 74 2.77 -31.38 11.45
C ALA A 74 3.04 -32.23 10.19
N GLY A 75 4.18 -32.91 10.14
CA GLY A 75 4.66 -33.57 8.93
C GLY A 75 4.86 -32.56 7.79
N ASN A 76 4.09 -32.70 6.71
CA ASN A 76 4.12 -31.80 5.55
C ASN A 76 2.92 -30.84 5.49
N ARG A 77 2.17 -30.67 6.59
CA ARG A 77 0.96 -29.84 6.65
C ARG A 77 1.11 -28.69 7.64
N ALA A 78 0.75 -27.49 7.21
CA ALA A 78 0.54 -26.36 8.12
C ALA A 78 -0.73 -26.63 8.95
N SER A 79 -0.56 -26.89 10.25
CA SER A 79 -1.64 -27.29 11.15
C SER A 79 -2.15 -26.16 12.02
N GLY A 80 -1.54 -24.97 11.97
CA GLY A 80 -1.93 -23.85 12.80
C GLY A 80 -0.89 -22.74 12.82
N ILE A 81 -1.05 -21.80 13.75
CA ILE A 81 -0.09 -20.72 13.99
C ILE A 81 0.12 -20.52 15.49
N SER A 82 1.28 -19.98 15.85
CA SER A 82 1.55 -19.46 17.18
C SER A 82 1.76 -17.94 17.11
N TYR A 83 1.13 -17.20 18.00
CA TYR A 83 1.19 -15.73 18.05
C TYR A 83 1.27 -15.22 19.49
N ILE A 84 1.83 -14.03 19.66
CA ILE A 84 1.83 -13.32 20.95
C ILE A 84 0.59 -12.44 21.01
N HIS A 85 -0.20 -12.58 22.07
CA HIS A 85 -1.30 -11.69 22.38
C HIS A 85 -1.25 -11.29 23.85
N ARG A 86 -1.21 -9.98 24.10
CA ARG A 86 -1.10 -9.40 25.45
C ARG A 86 0.05 -10.01 26.27
N GLY A 87 1.20 -10.19 25.62
CA GLY A 87 2.42 -10.74 26.24
C GLY A 87 2.42 -12.25 26.47
N ARG A 88 1.39 -12.97 26.04
CA ARG A 88 1.30 -14.44 26.16
C ARG A 88 1.34 -15.09 24.80
N ARG A 89 2.08 -16.19 24.70
CA ARG A 89 2.06 -17.05 23.52
C ARG A 89 0.77 -17.86 23.49
N VAL A 90 0.08 -17.79 22.37
CA VAL A 90 -1.15 -18.52 22.08
C VAL A 90 -0.92 -19.32 20.80
N THR A 91 -1.36 -20.58 20.78
CA THR A 91 -1.34 -21.42 19.60
C THR A 91 -2.76 -21.78 19.21
N VAL A 92 -3.09 -21.64 17.93
CA VAL A 92 -4.39 -22.02 17.38
C VAL A 92 -4.19 -22.98 16.23
N GLU A 93 -5.07 -23.96 16.13
CA GLU A 93 -5.05 -24.97 15.07
C GLU A 93 -5.94 -24.56 13.91
N ALA A 94 -5.55 -24.97 12.71
CA ALA A 94 -6.33 -24.82 11.50
C ALA A 94 -6.74 -26.20 10.99
N GLU A 95 -8.04 -26.45 10.84
CA GLU A 95 -8.56 -27.71 10.30
C GLU A 95 -8.29 -27.88 8.80
N ARG A 96 -8.23 -26.77 8.05
CA ARG A 96 -8.03 -26.79 6.59
C ARG A 96 -6.71 -26.19 6.18
N GLU A 97 -6.59 -24.87 6.32
CA GLU A 97 -5.51 -24.10 5.70
C GLU A 97 -5.02 -22.97 6.61
N VAL A 98 -3.76 -22.58 6.41
CA VAL A 98 -3.17 -21.35 6.95
C VAL A 98 -2.78 -20.49 5.76
N ILE A 99 -3.34 -19.28 5.67
CA ILE A 99 -3.05 -18.33 4.58
C ILE A 99 -2.21 -17.18 5.13
N LEU A 100 -1.00 -17.00 4.59
CA LEU A 100 -0.10 -15.93 5.00
C LEU A 100 -0.35 -14.65 4.20
N SER A 101 -0.92 -13.65 4.87
CA SER A 101 -1.20 -12.32 4.29
C SER A 101 -0.38 -11.21 4.97
N GLY A 102 0.86 -11.50 5.35
CA GLY A 102 1.77 -10.56 6.02
C GLY A 102 2.45 -9.55 5.08
N GLY A 103 2.20 -9.63 3.77
CA GLY A 103 2.83 -8.79 2.76
C GLY A 103 4.24 -9.28 2.36
N ALA A 104 4.85 -8.59 1.39
CA ALA A 104 6.12 -8.98 0.77
C ALA A 104 7.32 -9.02 1.75
N ILE A 105 7.20 -8.38 2.91
CA ILE A 105 8.24 -8.35 3.95
C ILE A 105 7.99 -9.41 5.02
N ASN A 106 6.82 -9.39 5.67
CA ASN A 106 6.59 -10.24 6.84
C ASN A 106 6.24 -11.69 6.49
N SER A 107 5.60 -11.95 5.33
CA SER A 107 5.30 -13.33 4.93
C SER A 107 6.57 -14.19 4.73
N PRO A 108 7.59 -13.77 3.95
CA PRO A 108 8.81 -14.57 3.84
C PRO A 108 9.60 -14.64 5.16
N GLN A 109 9.59 -13.58 5.95
CA GLN A 109 10.21 -13.61 7.29
C GLN A 109 9.55 -14.67 8.18
N LEU A 110 8.21 -14.70 8.25
CA LEU A 110 7.47 -15.67 9.06
C LEU A 110 7.68 -17.10 8.56
N LEU A 111 7.74 -17.32 7.24
CA LEU A 111 8.11 -18.62 6.68
C LEU A 111 9.50 -19.06 7.16
N MET A 112 10.49 -18.17 7.10
CA MET A 112 11.84 -18.47 7.57
C MET A 112 11.87 -18.77 9.07
N LEU A 113 11.21 -17.96 9.91
CA LEU A 113 11.05 -18.23 11.35
C LEU A 113 10.35 -19.57 11.64
N SER A 114 9.52 -20.04 10.69
CA SER A 114 8.84 -21.33 10.78
C SER A 114 9.68 -22.51 10.28
N GLY A 115 10.90 -22.27 9.79
CA GLY A 115 11.80 -23.28 9.23
C GLY A 115 11.60 -23.54 7.73
N ILE A 116 10.93 -22.65 7.00
CA ILE A 116 10.71 -22.72 5.55
C ILE A 116 11.48 -21.60 4.85
N GLY A 117 12.53 -21.93 4.11
CA GLY A 117 13.36 -20.92 3.43
C GLY A 117 14.73 -21.47 3.03
N PRO A 118 15.67 -20.62 2.60
CA PRO A 118 17.01 -21.07 2.18
C PRO A 118 17.73 -21.77 3.33
N ALA A 119 18.05 -23.07 3.18
CA ALA A 119 18.54 -23.89 4.28
C ALA A 119 19.80 -23.33 4.97
N ASP A 120 20.75 -22.79 4.22
CA ASP A 120 21.99 -22.25 4.79
C ASP A 120 21.75 -20.99 5.61
N HIS A 121 20.83 -20.13 5.17
CA HIS A 121 20.42 -18.94 5.92
C HIS A 121 19.71 -19.33 7.22
N LEU A 122 18.79 -20.31 7.16
CA LEU A 122 18.09 -20.82 8.33
C LEU A 122 19.07 -21.41 9.37
N ARG A 123 20.02 -22.24 8.93
CA ARG A 123 21.07 -22.80 9.79
C ARG A 123 21.93 -21.71 10.43
N ALA A 124 22.32 -20.69 9.66
CA ALA A 124 23.11 -19.57 10.17
C ALA A 124 22.36 -18.75 11.25
N MET A 125 21.03 -18.73 11.20
CA MET A 125 20.17 -18.10 12.21
C MET A 125 19.78 -19.04 13.37
N GLY A 126 20.30 -20.27 13.41
CA GLY A 126 19.96 -21.26 14.44
C GLY A 126 18.54 -21.82 14.33
N ILE A 127 17.90 -21.71 13.15
CA ILE A 127 16.53 -22.17 12.91
C ILE A 127 16.58 -23.57 12.28
N PRO A 128 15.86 -24.57 12.84
CA PRO A 128 15.73 -25.88 12.23
C PRO A 128 15.10 -25.80 10.84
N VAL A 129 15.77 -26.39 9.85
CA VAL A 129 15.28 -26.47 8.46
C VAL A 129 14.19 -27.53 8.39
N LYS A 130 12.95 -27.11 8.14
CA LYS A 130 11.83 -28.01 7.85
C LYS A 130 11.63 -28.20 6.34
N LEU A 131 11.82 -27.13 5.57
CA LEU A 131 11.77 -27.15 4.11
C LEU A 131 12.80 -26.18 3.54
N ASP A 132 13.75 -26.70 2.76
CA ASP A 132 14.67 -25.88 1.98
C ASP A 132 13.94 -25.29 0.77
N LEU A 133 13.62 -24.00 0.84
CA LEU A 133 12.93 -23.28 -0.24
C LEU A 133 13.65 -21.97 -0.52
N ARG A 134 14.62 -22.04 -1.43
CA ARG A 134 15.56 -20.94 -1.76
C ARG A 134 14.90 -19.65 -2.23
N GLY A 135 13.69 -19.72 -2.79
CA GLY A 135 12.96 -18.55 -3.28
C GLY A 135 12.37 -17.68 -2.16
N VAL A 136 12.23 -18.19 -0.93
CA VAL A 136 11.66 -17.41 0.18
C VAL A 136 12.57 -16.22 0.49
N GLY A 137 11.98 -15.02 0.46
CA GLY A 137 12.69 -13.76 0.71
C GLY A 137 13.51 -13.24 -0.47
N GLN A 138 13.49 -13.92 -1.62
CA GLN A 138 14.18 -13.49 -2.84
C GLN A 138 13.22 -12.76 -3.79
N ASN A 139 13.78 -12.14 -4.83
CA ASN A 139 13.03 -11.43 -5.87
C ASN A 139 12.12 -10.32 -5.31
N LEU A 140 12.61 -9.59 -4.29
CA LEU A 140 11.94 -8.38 -3.83
C LEU A 140 11.99 -7.34 -4.95
N MET A 141 10.81 -6.89 -5.37
CA MET A 141 10.64 -5.82 -6.33
C MET A 141 9.93 -4.66 -5.65
N ASP A 142 10.43 -3.46 -5.90
CA ASP A 142 9.83 -2.21 -5.45
C ASP A 142 10.05 -1.15 -6.53
N HIS A 143 9.32 -0.04 -6.45
CA HIS A 143 9.50 1.10 -7.35
C HIS A 143 10.38 2.16 -6.67
N PRO A 144 11.68 2.25 -7.01
CA PRO A 144 12.53 3.29 -6.46
C PRO A 144 11.98 4.67 -6.87
N THR A 145 11.87 5.57 -5.89
CA THR A 145 11.26 6.88 -6.08
C THR A 145 12.29 7.99 -5.91
N VAL A 146 12.29 8.95 -6.84
CA VAL A 146 13.05 10.20 -6.74
C VAL A 146 12.06 11.35 -6.56
N VAL A 147 12.32 12.22 -5.59
CA VAL A 147 11.47 13.38 -5.31
C VAL A 147 12.09 14.63 -5.93
N VAL A 148 11.38 15.25 -6.86
CA VAL A 148 11.73 16.55 -7.45
C VAL A 148 10.78 17.60 -6.90
N GLN A 149 11.31 18.67 -6.32
CA GLN A 149 10.52 19.73 -5.70
C GLN A 149 10.84 21.07 -6.34
N GLY A 150 9.79 21.82 -6.67
CA GLY A 150 9.88 23.19 -7.17
C GLY A 150 9.07 24.12 -6.26
N ARG A 151 9.55 25.35 -6.09
CA ARG A 151 8.79 26.37 -5.36
C ARG A 151 7.71 26.94 -6.27
N SER A 152 6.45 26.87 -5.83
CA SER A 152 5.37 27.59 -6.50
C SER A 152 5.57 29.10 -6.41
N THR A 153 5.40 29.80 -7.53
CA THR A 153 5.42 31.27 -7.62
C THR A 153 4.13 31.91 -7.08
N LYS A 154 3.07 31.11 -6.94
CA LYS A 154 1.76 31.52 -6.39
C LYS A 154 1.48 30.83 -5.06
N ALA A 155 0.65 31.45 -4.21
CA ALA A 155 0.21 30.85 -2.97
C ALA A 155 -1.11 30.08 -3.17
N PHE A 156 -1.17 28.84 -2.68
CA PHE A 156 -2.37 28.01 -2.69
C PHE A 156 -2.77 27.62 -1.26
N PRO A 157 -4.04 27.26 -1.01
CA PRO A 157 -4.50 26.89 0.34
C PRO A 157 -3.67 25.77 1.00
N ILE A 158 -3.18 24.80 0.22
CA ILE A 158 -2.32 23.71 0.70
C ILE A 158 -1.03 24.22 1.36
N HIS A 159 -0.45 25.32 0.87
CA HIS A 159 0.79 25.89 1.42
C HIS A 159 0.62 26.51 2.82
N THR A 160 -0.61 26.67 3.29
CA THR A 160 -0.90 27.33 4.58
C THR A 160 -1.81 26.50 5.48
N VAL A 161 -2.13 25.27 5.09
CA VAL A 161 -3.04 24.38 5.83
C VAL A 161 -2.47 23.92 7.17
N ASP A 162 -1.14 23.97 7.30
CA ASP A 162 -0.39 23.65 8.51
C ASP A 162 -0.60 24.67 9.65
N ARG A 163 -0.96 25.92 9.31
CA ARG A 163 -1.28 26.97 10.28
C ARG A 163 -2.45 26.53 11.18
N PRO A 164 -2.37 26.71 12.51
CA PRO A 164 -3.35 26.13 13.45
C PRO A 164 -4.82 26.43 13.13
N LEU A 165 -5.14 27.69 12.80
CA LEU A 165 -6.51 28.08 12.46
C LEU A 165 -6.99 27.45 11.14
N ASN A 166 -6.15 27.47 10.11
CA ASN A 166 -6.46 26.86 8.81
C ASN A 166 -6.65 25.35 8.94
N LYS A 167 -5.78 24.70 9.72
CA LYS A 167 -5.87 23.28 10.05
C LYS A 167 -7.17 22.95 10.77
N ALA A 168 -7.53 23.76 11.76
CA ALA A 168 -8.78 23.60 12.51
C ALA A 168 -10.01 23.79 11.60
N MET A 169 -10.00 24.80 10.74
CA MET A 169 -11.06 25.04 9.75
C MET A 169 -11.19 23.90 8.74
N ALA A 170 -10.07 23.39 8.20
CA ALA A 170 -10.06 22.23 7.31
C ALA A 170 -10.63 20.98 7.99
N GLY A 171 -10.27 20.75 9.26
CA GLY A 171 -10.84 19.69 10.08
C GLY A 171 -12.34 19.85 10.30
N ALA A 172 -12.79 21.06 10.66
CA ALA A 172 -14.21 21.37 10.86
C ALA A 172 -15.02 21.16 9.57
N GLN A 173 -14.52 21.66 8.43
CA GLN A 173 -15.15 21.44 7.13
C GLN A 173 -15.32 19.94 6.83
N TRP A 174 -14.27 19.14 7.04
CA TRP A 174 -14.33 17.71 6.81
C TRP A 174 -15.27 16.97 7.78
N LEU A 175 -15.33 17.39 9.04
CA LEU A 175 -16.24 16.81 10.01
C LEU A 175 -17.71 17.06 9.65
N LEU A 176 -18.03 18.29 9.21
CA LEU A 176 -19.38 18.72 8.90
C LEU A 176 -19.87 18.23 7.53
N THR A 177 -19.00 18.29 6.51
CA THR A 177 -19.41 18.10 5.10
C THR A 177 -18.69 16.96 4.40
N ARG A 178 -17.67 16.35 5.02
CA ARG A 178 -16.79 15.35 4.39
C ARG A 178 -16.12 15.84 3.11
N SER A 179 -15.92 17.15 3.00
CA SER A 179 -15.31 17.80 1.84
C SER A 179 -14.05 18.57 2.23
N GLY A 180 -13.42 19.21 1.24
CA GLY A 180 -12.27 20.07 1.43
C GLY A 180 -10.93 19.32 1.44
N ILE A 181 -9.86 20.07 1.74
CA ILE A 181 -8.48 19.61 1.61
C ILE A 181 -8.15 18.38 2.47
N ALA A 182 -8.80 18.24 3.63
CA ALA A 182 -8.63 17.09 4.50
C ALA A 182 -9.27 15.79 3.96
N ALA A 183 -10.10 15.87 2.91
CA ALA A 183 -10.62 14.70 2.18
C ALA A 183 -9.71 14.27 1.01
N SER A 184 -8.65 15.02 0.69
CA SER A 184 -7.70 14.73 -0.39
C SER A 184 -6.57 13.81 0.08
N ASN A 185 -5.98 13.03 -0.84
CA ASN A 185 -4.71 12.34 -0.65
C ASN A 185 -3.52 13.15 -1.19
N ILE A 186 -3.75 14.37 -1.70
CA ILE A 186 -2.78 15.33 -2.27
C ILE A 186 -2.15 14.89 -3.60
N TRP A 187 -1.98 13.59 -3.82
CA TRP A 187 -1.46 12.99 -5.05
C TRP A 187 -2.60 12.67 -6.03
N GLU A 188 -3.19 13.70 -6.64
CA GLU A 188 -4.39 13.57 -7.50
C GLU A 188 -4.10 13.70 -9.00
N ALA A 189 -2.86 13.95 -9.39
CA ALA A 189 -2.41 13.89 -10.77
C ALA A 189 -1.08 13.15 -10.87
N GLY A 190 -0.82 12.58 -12.05
CA GLY A 190 0.36 11.78 -12.29
C GLY A 190 0.44 11.36 -13.75
N GLY A 191 1.27 10.35 -14.02
CA GLY A 191 1.41 9.83 -15.36
C GLY A 191 2.18 8.53 -15.40
N LEU A 192 1.99 7.79 -16.48
CA LEU A 192 2.82 6.65 -16.84
C LEU A 192 3.46 6.97 -18.19
N ILE A 193 4.78 7.04 -18.24
CA ILE A 193 5.48 7.38 -19.48
C ILE A 193 6.62 6.40 -19.76
N ARG A 194 7.03 6.36 -21.03
CA ARG A 194 8.27 5.70 -21.44
C ARG A 194 9.44 6.62 -21.15
N GLY A 195 10.50 6.08 -20.55
CA GLY A 195 11.75 6.81 -20.35
C GLY A 195 12.57 7.01 -21.62
N ASN A 196 12.26 6.30 -22.71
CA ASN A 196 12.86 6.44 -24.04
C ASN A 196 12.02 5.69 -25.10
N ASP A 197 12.37 5.84 -26.38
CA ASP A 197 11.64 5.23 -27.51
C ASP A 197 11.90 3.72 -27.70
N THR A 198 12.83 3.14 -26.93
CA THR A 198 13.22 1.72 -27.07
C THR A 198 12.48 0.80 -26.11
N VAL A 199 11.91 1.34 -25.01
CA VAL A 199 11.17 0.52 -24.05
C VAL A 199 9.78 0.18 -24.61
N PRO A 200 9.33 -1.09 -24.47
CA PRO A 200 8.08 -1.52 -25.08
C PRO A 200 6.83 -1.06 -24.31
N TYR A 201 6.99 -0.53 -23.10
CA TYR A 201 5.90 -0.06 -22.24
C TYR A 201 6.38 1.07 -21.30
N PRO A 202 5.45 1.90 -20.77
CA PRO A 202 5.75 2.90 -19.76
C PRO A 202 6.48 2.29 -18.56
N ASN A 203 7.65 2.83 -18.24
CA ASN A 203 8.52 2.35 -17.17
C ASN A 203 8.86 3.44 -16.13
N LEU A 204 8.26 4.63 -16.27
CA LEU A 204 8.32 5.71 -15.29
C LEU A 204 6.90 6.04 -14.84
N GLN A 205 6.75 6.24 -13.53
CA GLN A 205 5.50 6.70 -12.94
C GLN A 205 5.72 8.04 -12.24
N TYR A 206 4.84 8.99 -12.51
CA TYR A 206 4.80 10.28 -11.84
C TYR A 206 3.66 10.33 -10.84
N HIS A 207 3.94 10.88 -9.67
CA HIS A 207 2.96 11.36 -8.73
C HIS A 207 3.21 12.84 -8.51
N PHE A 208 2.21 13.66 -8.82
CA PHE A 208 2.28 15.09 -8.63
C PHE A 208 1.46 15.51 -7.40
N GLY A 209 2.12 16.21 -6.49
CA GLY A 209 1.57 16.71 -5.24
C GLY A 209 1.89 18.20 -5.08
N PRO A 210 0.88 19.07 -4.90
CA PRO A 210 1.04 20.50 -4.70
C PRO A 210 1.36 20.90 -3.25
#